data_AF-A0A538EU79-F1
#
_entry.id   AF-A0A538EU79-F1
#
_cell.length_a   1.000
_cell.length_b   1.000
_cell.length_c   1.000
_cell.angle_alpha   90.00
_cell.angle_beta   90.00
_cell.angle_gamma   90.00
#
_symmetry.space_group_name_H-M   'P 1'
#
loop_
_entity.id
_entity.type
_entity.pdbx_description
1 polymer ?
#
loop_
_entity_poly.entity_id
_entity_poly.type
_entity_poly.pdbx_seq_one_letter_code
_entity_poly.pdbx_strand_id
1 'polypeptide(L)'
;MARKKSDRRRQLERAAMYPLDWLEERSGLVGGVRYFLFRKVPGDTNWFHTLGSATLTAFLVQLVTGVILAMYYKPDPKSAHASIDHITHEVTLGWLVRGMHKWGASVFIILMFMHMGRVFLFGAYKYPRELNWIIGVLLLATGLFEGLTGYLLPFDQTAYWATVVAININGTAPFVGPFLASLLRGGAEIGPDTLARFYSLHMLLIPGALLGLITLHLYLVIRLGVTSPPWSSEAAGSGRPPEPPPAQAGLVRPRPRAAVKGRPTE
;
A
#
# COMPACT_ATOMS: atom_id res chain seq x y z
N MET A 1 -12.77 -42.42 19.99
CA MET A 1 -11.94 -42.36 21.22
C MET A 1 -10.84 -41.32 21.05
N ALA A 2 -10.91 -40.17 21.74
CA ALA A 2 -9.89 -39.12 21.64
C ALA A 2 -8.74 -39.38 22.63
N ARG A 3 -7.52 -39.56 22.13
CA ARG A 3 -6.30 -39.80 22.91
C ARG A 3 -5.99 -38.58 23.79
N LYS A 4 -6.17 -38.72 25.11
CA LYS A 4 -5.81 -37.70 26.13
C LYS A 4 -4.35 -37.27 25.91
N LYS A 5 -4.10 -36.05 25.43
CA LYS A 5 -2.74 -35.48 25.33
C LYS A 5 -2.08 -35.52 26.72
N SER A 6 -0.81 -35.94 26.80
CA SER A 6 -0.07 -35.95 28.07
C SER A 6 0.08 -34.54 28.64
N ASP A 7 0.07 -34.41 29.96
CA ASP A 7 0.08 -33.09 30.63
C ASP A 7 1.38 -32.30 30.36
N ARG A 8 2.49 -33.01 30.15
CA ARG A 8 3.77 -32.43 29.72
C ARG A 8 3.67 -31.74 28.36
N ARG A 9 2.93 -32.32 27.43
CA ARG A 9 2.67 -31.71 26.11
C ARG A 9 1.81 -30.45 26.24
N ARG A 10 0.84 -30.43 27.16
CA ARG A 10 0.02 -29.24 27.44
C ARG A 10 0.81 -28.12 28.11
N GLN A 11 1.74 -28.42 29.01
CA GLN A 11 2.63 -27.41 29.60
C GLN A 11 3.57 -26.80 28.56
N LEU A 12 4.16 -27.61 27.69
CA LEU A 12 5.00 -27.12 26.59
C LEU A 12 4.21 -26.27 25.59
N GLU A 13 2.99 -26.69 25.22
CA GLU A 13 2.10 -25.90 24.37
C GLU A 13 1.78 -24.53 25.01
N ARG A 14 1.53 -24.46 26.32
CA ARG A 14 1.29 -23.18 27.01
C ARG A 14 2.52 -22.29 27.07
N ALA A 15 3.70 -22.86 27.37
CA ALA A 15 4.94 -22.09 27.43
C ALA A 15 5.31 -21.52 26.05
N ALA A 16 5.08 -22.28 24.98
CA ALA A 16 5.33 -21.84 23.61
C ALA A 16 4.35 -20.74 23.14
N MET A 17 3.08 -20.80 23.58
CA MET A 17 2.06 -19.82 23.18
C MET A 17 2.06 -18.55 24.06
N TYR A 18 2.68 -18.57 25.23
CA TYR A 18 2.69 -17.44 26.17
C TYR A 18 3.11 -16.09 25.54
N PRO A 19 4.16 -15.99 24.70
CA PRO A 19 4.51 -14.73 24.05
C PRO A 19 3.42 -14.22 23.09
N LEU A 20 2.73 -15.13 22.39
CA LEU A 20 1.63 -14.79 21.48
C LEU A 20 0.39 -14.36 22.27
N ASP A 21 0.07 -15.04 23.37
CA ASP A 21 -1.05 -14.69 24.26
C ASP A 21 -0.82 -13.31 24.90
N TRP A 22 0.40 -13.04 25.35
CA TRP A 22 0.82 -11.74 25.89
C TRP A 22 0.68 -10.62 24.86
N LEU A 23 1.10 -10.87 23.62
CA LEU A 23 1.01 -9.90 22.52
C LEU A 23 -0.45 -9.64 22.17
N GLU A 24 -1.26 -10.69 22.08
CA GLU A 24 -2.68 -10.60 21.77
C GLU A 24 -3.45 -9.85 22.84
N GLU A 25 -3.19 -10.11 24.13
CA GLU A 25 -3.84 -9.42 25.24
C GLU A 25 -3.60 -7.89 25.22
N ARG A 26 -2.41 -7.47 24.77
CA ARG A 26 -2.02 -6.05 24.76
C ARG A 26 -2.37 -5.32 23.48
N SER A 27 -2.33 -6.01 22.35
CA SER A 27 -2.37 -5.37 21.03
C SER A 27 -3.53 -5.83 20.15
N GLY A 28 -4.10 -7.01 20.41
CA GLY A 28 -5.09 -7.64 19.52
C GLY A 28 -4.55 -7.93 18.11
N LEU A 29 -3.24 -7.85 17.89
CA LEU A 29 -2.61 -7.96 16.57
C LEU A 29 -2.77 -9.37 15.98
N VAL A 30 -2.70 -10.42 16.80
CA VAL A 30 -2.81 -11.81 16.33
C VAL A 30 -4.23 -12.07 15.85
N GLY A 31 -5.24 -11.61 16.59
CA GLY A 31 -6.65 -11.66 16.20
C GLY A 31 -6.91 -10.87 14.92
N GLY A 32 -6.38 -9.65 14.81
CA GLY A 32 -6.52 -8.80 13.62
C GLY A 32 -5.88 -9.40 12.37
N VAL A 33 -4.66 -9.91 12.46
CA VAL A 33 -3.96 -10.58 11.35
C VAL A 33 -4.71 -11.85 10.94
N ARG A 34 -5.22 -12.62 11.90
CA ARG A 34 -6.00 -13.83 11.60
C ARG A 34 -7.31 -13.48 10.90
N TYR A 35 -8.00 -12.41 11.32
CA TYR A 35 -9.20 -11.91 10.64
C TYR A 35 -8.89 -11.51 9.20
N PHE A 36 -7.77 -10.83 8.97
CA PHE A 36 -7.32 -10.43 7.64
C PHE A 36 -7.00 -11.64 6.73
N LEU A 37 -6.15 -12.56 7.21
CA LEU A 37 -5.63 -13.67 6.41
C LEU A 37 -6.67 -14.76 6.13
N PHE A 38 -7.55 -15.04 7.07
CA PHE A 38 -8.51 -16.17 6.97
C PHE A 38 -9.94 -15.72 6.64
N ARG A 39 -10.09 -14.52 6.07
CA ARG A 39 -11.39 -14.08 5.56
C ARG A 39 -11.85 -15.01 4.44
N LYS A 40 -13.16 -15.28 4.39
CA LYS A 40 -13.75 -16.01 3.26
C LYS A 40 -13.75 -15.12 2.02
N VAL A 41 -13.36 -15.71 0.90
CA VAL A 41 -13.40 -15.10 -0.44
C VAL A 41 -14.39 -15.92 -1.27
N PRO A 42 -15.18 -15.30 -2.17
CA PRO A 42 -16.08 -16.05 -3.05
C PRO A 42 -15.35 -17.16 -3.81
N GLY A 43 -15.99 -18.32 -3.91
CA GLY A 43 -15.37 -19.52 -4.50
C GLY A 43 -15.14 -19.43 -6.01
N ASP A 44 -15.79 -18.49 -6.68
CA ASP A 44 -15.75 -18.26 -8.12
C ASP A 44 -14.81 -17.12 -8.53
N THR A 45 -13.90 -16.71 -7.63
CA THR A 45 -12.86 -15.73 -7.93
C THR A 45 -11.88 -16.23 -8.99
N ASN A 46 -11.34 -15.30 -9.78
CA ASN A 46 -10.39 -15.60 -10.86
C ASN A 46 -9.13 -14.72 -10.77
N TRP A 47 -8.23 -14.86 -11.74
CA TRP A 47 -6.98 -14.10 -11.79
C TRP A 47 -7.14 -12.58 -11.83
N PHE A 48 -8.27 -12.04 -12.32
CA PHE A 48 -8.48 -10.59 -12.30
C PHE A 48 -8.63 -10.02 -10.87
N HIS A 49 -8.97 -10.85 -9.88
CA HIS A 49 -9.01 -10.43 -8.47
C HIS A 49 -7.62 -10.24 -7.87
N THR A 50 -6.54 -10.74 -8.50
CA THR A 50 -5.17 -10.54 -8.04
C THR A 50 -4.55 -9.24 -8.54
N LEU A 51 -5.22 -8.49 -9.41
CA LEU A 51 -4.69 -7.23 -9.94
C LEU A 51 -4.42 -6.21 -8.83
N GLY A 52 -5.28 -6.13 -7.80
CA GLY A 52 -5.07 -5.22 -6.67
C GLY A 52 -3.82 -5.56 -5.86
N SER A 53 -3.58 -6.86 -5.58
CA SER A 53 -2.37 -7.29 -4.87
C SER A 53 -1.11 -7.21 -5.74
N ALA A 54 -1.22 -7.42 -7.06
CA ALA A 54 -0.14 -7.20 -7.99
C ALA A 54 0.27 -5.71 -8.04
N THR A 55 -0.70 -4.80 -8.11
CA THR A 55 -0.46 -3.35 -8.03
C THR A 55 0.23 -2.96 -6.72
N LEU A 56 -0.25 -3.49 -5.58
CA LEU A 56 0.40 -3.26 -4.27
C LEU A 56 1.84 -3.77 -4.26
N THR A 57 2.09 -4.96 -4.83
CA THR A 57 3.43 -5.53 -4.91
C THR A 57 4.35 -4.65 -5.75
N ALA A 58 3.89 -4.18 -6.91
CA ALA A 58 4.64 -3.26 -7.75
C ALA A 58 4.98 -1.95 -7.00
N PHE A 59 4.02 -1.39 -6.25
CA PHE A 59 4.26 -0.22 -5.39
C PHE A 59 5.31 -0.49 -4.30
N LEU A 60 5.26 -1.64 -3.62
CA LEU A 60 6.27 -2.00 -2.61
C LEU A 60 7.66 -2.15 -3.24
N VAL A 61 7.75 -2.70 -4.45
CA VAL A 61 9.00 -2.74 -5.22
C VAL A 61 9.49 -1.31 -5.52
N GLN A 62 8.60 -0.40 -5.92
CA GLN A 62 8.96 1.01 -6.14
C GLN A 62 9.48 1.68 -4.87
N LEU A 63 8.85 1.47 -3.72
CA LEU A 63 9.31 2.01 -2.44
C LEU A 63 10.71 1.51 -2.09
N VAL A 64 10.95 0.20 -2.14
CA VAL A 64 12.24 -0.38 -1.76
C VAL A 64 13.34 0.06 -2.73
N THR A 65 13.09 -0.03 -4.03
CA THR A 65 14.08 0.39 -5.04
C THR A 65 14.33 1.90 -4.99
N GLY A 66 13.30 2.72 -4.78
CA GLY A 66 13.42 4.17 -4.65
C GLY A 66 14.27 4.58 -3.45
N VAL A 67 14.06 3.97 -2.28
CA VAL A 67 14.88 4.20 -1.09
C VAL A 67 16.35 3.83 -1.34
N ILE A 68 16.62 2.72 -2.03
CA ILE A 68 18.00 2.33 -2.37
C ILE A 68 18.62 3.36 -3.33
N LEU A 69 17.91 3.78 -4.38
CA LEU A 69 18.41 4.77 -5.34
C LEU A 69 18.67 6.13 -4.68
N ALA A 70 17.84 6.53 -3.73
CA ALA A 70 17.99 7.77 -2.97
C ALA A 70 19.28 7.83 -2.12
N MET A 71 19.90 6.68 -1.81
CA MET A 71 21.20 6.65 -1.12
C MET A 71 22.37 7.09 -2.01
N TYR A 72 22.20 7.09 -3.34
CA TYR A 72 23.24 7.41 -4.32
C TYR A 72 22.91 8.65 -5.15
N TYR A 73 21.63 8.93 -5.37
CA TYR A 73 21.16 10.03 -6.20
C TYR A 73 21.48 11.41 -5.58
N LYS A 74 21.92 12.36 -6.42
CA LYS A 74 22.23 13.73 -6.00
C LYS A 74 21.22 14.70 -6.60
N PRO A 75 20.30 15.29 -5.81
CA PRO A 75 19.25 16.20 -6.31
C PRO A 75 19.78 17.61 -6.61
N ASP A 76 20.82 17.70 -7.43
CA ASP A 76 21.42 18.97 -7.87
C ASP A 76 21.59 18.95 -9.41
N PRO A 77 21.15 20.01 -10.13
CA PRO A 77 21.22 20.06 -11.60
C PRO A 77 22.58 19.73 -12.23
N LYS A 78 23.68 20.04 -11.53
CA LYS A 78 25.04 19.80 -12.06
C LYS A 78 25.48 18.35 -11.90
N SER A 79 24.85 17.59 -11.01
CA SER A 79 25.29 16.25 -10.63
C SER A 79 24.20 15.17 -10.70
N ALA A 80 22.93 15.53 -10.91
CA ALA A 80 21.79 14.60 -10.96
C ALA A 80 21.98 13.53 -12.03
N HIS A 81 22.18 13.93 -13.29
CA HIS A 81 22.39 12.99 -14.38
C HIS A 81 23.63 12.11 -14.15
N ALA A 82 24.76 12.72 -13.78
CA ALA A 82 26.00 11.99 -13.50
C ALA A 82 25.84 10.98 -12.35
N SER A 83 25.04 11.29 -11.33
CA SER A 83 24.73 10.36 -10.24
C SER A 83 23.94 9.14 -10.72
N ILE A 84 23.05 9.31 -11.71
CA ILE A 84 22.32 8.22 -12.34
C ILE A 84 23.24 7.35 -13.20
N ASP A 85 24.16 7.96 -13.94
CA ASP A 85 25.16 7.23 -14.71
C ASP A 85 26.06 6.39 -13.80
N HIS A 86 26.50 6.95 -12.67
CA HIS A 86 27.25 6.24 -11.63
C HIS A 86 26.45 5.06 -11.05
N ILE A 87 25.19 5.27 -10.68
CA ILE A 87 24.30 4.17 -10.23
C ILE A 87 24.22 3.07 -11.28
N THR A 88 24.10 3.44 -12.56
CA THR A 88 23.88 2.47 -13.63
C THR A 88 25.13 1.64 -13.91
N HIS A 89 26.32 2.26 -13.92
CA HIS A 89 27.52 1.62 -14.46
C HIS A 89 28.55 1.21 -13.39
N GLU A 90 28.54 1.86 -12.22
CA GLU A 90 29.61 1.68 -11.21
C GLU A 90 29.11 1.02 -9.92
N VAL A 91 27.85 1.23 -9.54
CA VAL A 91 27.27 0.61 -8.34
C VAL A 91 26.95 -0.86 -8.61
N THR A 92 27.40 -1.75 -7.73
CA THR A 92 27.08 -3.19 -7.79
C THR A 92 25.56 -3.41 -7.82
N LEU A 93 25.08 -4.06 -8.89
CA LEU A 93 23.65 -4.27 -9.18
C LEU A 93 22.82 -2.98 -9.32
N GLY A 94 23.44 -1.80 -9.43
CA GLY A 94 22.73 -0.54 -9.55
C GLY A 94 21.89 -0.44 -10.84
N TRP A 95 22.37 -0.99 -11.96
CA TRP A 95 21.58 -1.13 -13.19
C TRP A 95 20.29 -1.93 -12.98
N LEU A 96 20.32 -2.97 -12.14
CA LEU A 96 19.18 -3.84 -11.87
C LEU A 96 18.16 -3.09 -11.01
N VAL A 97 18.60 -2.47 -9.91
CA VAL A 97 17.72 -1.69 -9.02
C VAL A 97 17.10 -0.53 -9.78
N ARG A 98 17.89 0.21 -10.56
CA ARG A 98 17.38 1.29 -11.42
C ARG A 98 16.42 0.76 -12.48
N GLY A 99 16.72 -0.37 -13.10
CA GLY A 99 15.84 -1.02 -14.06
C GLY A 99 14.50 -1.42 -13.44
N MET A 100 14.52 -2.05 -12.26
CA MET A 100 13.33 -2.41 -11.51
C MET A 100 12.49 -1.18 -11.12
N HIS A 101 13.13 -0.06 -10.78
CA HIS A 101 12.42 1.18 -10.49
C HIS A 101 11.78 1.74 -11.76
N LYS A 102 12.57 1.99 -12.81
CA LYS A 102 12.10 2.58 -14.08
C LYS A 102 11.00 1.75 -14.75
N TRP A 103 11.24 0.45 -14.97
CA TRP A 103 10.26 -0.43 -15.63
C TRP A 103 9.14 -0.84 -14.69
N GLY A 104 9.42 -1.00 -13.40
CA GLY A 104 8.42 -1.30 -12.40
C GLY A 104 7.41 -0.17 -12.23
N ALA A 105 7.79 1.09 -12.43
CA ALA A 105 6.86 2.22 -12.48
C ALA A 105 5.84 2.06 -13.63
N SER A 106 6.29 1.65 -14.83
CA SER A 106 5.36 1.35 -15.94
C SER A 106 4.43 0.18 -15.60
N VAL A 107 4.96 -0.90 -15.04
CA VAL A 107 4.16 -2.05 -14.59
C VAL A 107 3.13 -1.63 -13.54
N PHE A 108 3.52 -0.81 -12.56
CA PHE A 108 2.63 -0.27 -11.54
C PHE A 108 1.44 0.47 -12.17
N ILE A 109 1.70 1.43 -13.07
CA ILE A 109 0.63 2.20 -13.73
C ILE A 109 -0.28 1.31 -14.59
N ILE A 110 0.29 0.39 -15.37
CA ILE A 110 -0.49 -0.55 -16.19
C ILE A 110 -1.41 -1.39 -15.29
N LEU A 111 -0.88 -1.94 -14.18
CA LEU A 111 -1.67 -2.71 -13.24
C LEU A 111 -2.76 -1.88 -12.55
N MET A 112 -2.51 -0.60 -12.26
CA MET A 112 -3.56 0.31 -11.76
C MET A 112 -4.70 0.46 -12.77
N PHE A 113 -4.41 0.70 -14.04
CA PHE A 113 -5.44 0.80 -15.08
C PHE A 113 -6.19 -0.52 -15.26
N MET A 114 -5.50 -1.65 -15.30
CA MET A 114 -6.13 -2.98 -15.38
C MET A 114 -7.03 -3.24 -14.16
N HIS A 115 -6.56 -2.89 -12.96
CA HIS A 115 -7.33 -3.03 -11.73
C HIS A 115 -8.60 -2.16 -11.76
N MET A 116 -8.47 -0.91 -12.18
CA MET A 116 -9.61 0.01 -12.35
C MET A 116 -10.61 -0.52 -13.38
N GLY A 117 -10.13 -0.99 -14.54
CA GLY A 117 -10.95 -1.60 -15.58
C GLY A 117 -11.73 -2.80 -15.06
N ARG A 118 -11.07 -3.69 -14.30
CA ARG A 118 -11.74 -4.80 -13.63
C ARG A 118 -12.84 -4.32 -12.68
N VAL A 119 -12.54 -3.35 -11.81
CA VAL A 119 -13.53 -2.86 -10.82
C VAL A 119 -14.75 -2.26 -11.51
N PHE A 120 -14.54 -1.53 -12.60
CA PHE A 120 -15.61 -0.98 -13.43
C PHE A 120 -16.44 -2.07 -14.11
N LEU A 121 -15.80 -2.97 -14.87
CA LEU A 121 -16.48 -4.04 -15.61
C LEU A 121 -17.23 -5.01 -14.68
N PHE A 122 -16.76 -5.18 -13.45
CA PHE A 122 -17.34 -6.11 -12.48
C PHE A 122 -18.41 -5.42 -11.61
N GLY A 123 -18.68 -4.13 -11.83
CA GLY A 123 -19.61 -3.35 -11.01
C GLY A 123 -19.20 -3.25 -9.53
N ALA A 124 -17.92 -3.47 -9.22
CA ALA A 124 -17.42 -3.57 -7.85
C ALA A 124 -17.28 -2.21 -7.14
N TYR A 125 -17.62 -1.12 -7.83
CA TYR A 125 -17.73 0.24 -7.28
C TYR A 125 -19.13 0.57 -6.73
N LYS A 126 -20.15 -0.24 -7.05
CA LYS A 126 -21.54 -0.01 -6.63
C LYS A 126 -21.69 -0.18 -5.11
N TYR A 127 -22.85 0.22 -4.60
CA TYR A 127 -23.21 0.08 -3.19
C TYR A 127 -22.80 -1.28 -2.59
N PRO A 128 -22.15 -1.32 -1.42
CA PRO A 128 -21.77 -0.21 -0.53
C PRO A 128 -20.30 0.26 -0.68
N ARG A 129 -19.70 0.17 -1.88
CA ARG A 129 -18.24 0.33 -2.11
C ARG A 129 -17.86 1.63 -2.82
N GLU A 130 -18.76 2.60 -2.88
CA GLU A 130 -18.56 3.88 -3.58
C GLU A 130 -17.38 4.65 -3.01
N LEU A 131 -17.24 4.68 -1.67
CA LEU A 131 -16.09 5.32 -1.02
C LEU A 131 -14.76 4.65 -1.41
N ASN A 132 -14.75 3.32 -1.49
CA ASN A 132 -13.55 2.58 -1.88
C ASN A 132 -13.16 2.88 -3.34
N TRP A 133 -14.14 3.09 -4.21
CA TRP A 133 -13.93 3.53 -5.59
C TRP A 133 -13.37 4.95 -5.67
N ILE A 134 -13.92 5.91 -4.91
CA ILE A 134 -13.39 7.29 -4.86
C ILE A 134 -11.91 7.28 -4.42
N ILE A 135 -11.57 6.51 -3.38
CA ILE A 135 -10.18 6.34 -2.96
C ILE A 135 -9.33 5.69 -4.07
N GLY A 136 -9.88 4.72 -4.81
CA GLY A 136 -9.20 4.12 -5.97
C GLY A 136 -8.90 5.13 -7.08
N VAL A 137 -9.82 6.04 -7.37
CA VAL A 137 -9.61 7.14 -8.34
C VAL A 137 -8.53 8.11 -7.84
N LEU A 138 -8.55 8.47 -6.55
CA LEU A 138 -7.51 9.30 -5.95
C LEU A 138 -6.15 8.61 -6.02
N LEU A 139 -6.08 7.31 -5.71
CA LEU A 139 -4.87 6.50 -5.87
C LEU A 139 -4.34 6.57 -7.29
N LEU A 140 -5.19 6.37 -8.31
CA LEU A 140 -4.78 6.47 -9.72
C LEU A 140 -4.20 7.85 -10.05
N ALA A 141 -4.88 8.92 -9.65
CA ALA A 141 -4.40 10.28 -9.88
C ALA A 141 -3.05 10.54 -9.19
N THR A 142 -2.92 10.14 -7.92
CA THR A 142 -1.67 10.27 -7.15
C THR A 142 -0.56 9.39 -7.73
N GLY A 143 -0.87 8.18 -8.21
CA GLY A 143 0.10 7.29 -8.86
C GLY A 143 0.61 7.82 -10.19
N LEU A 144 -0.26 8.42 -11.01
CA LEU A 144 0.16 9.11 -12.23
C LEU A 144 1.03 10.33 -11.92
N PHE A 145 0.69 11.08 -10.88
CA PHE A 145 1.49 12.22 -10.42
C PHE A 145 2.86 11.76 -9.89
N GLU A 146 2.92 10.63 -9.18
CA GLU A 146 4.18 10.02 -8.75
C GLU A 146 5.07 9.60 -9.92
N GLY A 147 4.49 8.99 -10.95
CA GLY A 147 5.21 8.66 -12.17
C GLY A 147 5.78 9.90 -12.88
N LEU A 148 5.02 11.00 -12.89
CA LEU A 148 5.47 12.28 -13.44
C LEU A 148 6.66 12.82 -12.64
N THR A 149 6.57 12.95 -11.31
CA THR A 149 7.64 13.55 -10.51
C THR A 149 8.94 12.76 -10.58
N GLY A 150 8.87 11.42 -10.62
CA GLY A 150 10.04 10.55 -10.82
C GLY A 150 10.69 10.71 -12.20
N TYR A 151 9.89 10.93 -13.24
CA TYR A 151 10.37 11.16 -14.60
C TYR A 151 11.22 12.43 -14.75
N LEU A 152 11.05 13.40 -13.84
CA LEU A 152 11.78 14.67 -13.87
C LEU A 152 13.17 14.59 -13.21
N LEU A 153 13.41 13.58 -12.38
CA LEU A 153 14.64 13.48 -11.58
C LEU A 153 15.92 13.19 -12.37
N PRO A 154 15.91 12.48 -13.52
CA PRO A 154 17.14 12.30 -14.28
C PRO A 154 17.79 13.58 -14.79
N PHE A 155 17.01 14.65 -14.90
CA PHE A 155 17.47 15.98 -15.27
C PHE A 155 18.28 16.00 -16.59
N ASP A 156 17.92 15.11 -17.52
CA ASP A 156 18.34 15.19 -18.92
C ASP A 156 17.47 16.20 -19.69
N GLN A 157 17.74 16.39 -20.99
CA GLN A 157 16.98 17.33 -21.82
C GLN A 157 15.48 17.02 -21.82
N THR A 158 15.12 15.74 -21.90
CA THR A 158 13.71 15.34 -21.94
C THR A 158 13.01 15.62 -20.61
N ALA A 159 13.64 15.27 -19.49
CA ALA A 159 13.14 15.56 -18.15
C ALA A 159 13.00 17.07 -17.92
N TYR A 160 14.01 17.87 -18.30
CA TYR A 160 13.98 19.32 -18.15
C TYR A 160 12.79 19.96 -18.87
N TRP A 161 12.59 19.63 -20.15
CA TRP A 161 11.46 20.18 -20.92
C TRP A 161 10.12 19.63 -20.45
N ALA A 162 10.06 18.39 -19.97
CA ALA A 162 8.88 17.85 -19.33
C ALA A 162 8.52 18.63 -18.05
N THR A 163 9.52 19.04 -17.24
CA THR A 163 9.31 19.90 -16.07
C THR A 163 8.72 21.24 -16.46
N VAL A 164 9.27 21.88 -17.51
CA VAL A 164 8.76 23.17 -18.02
C VAL A 164 7.28 23.04 -18.42
N VAL A 165 6.93 22.03 -19.20
CA VAL A 165 5.56 21.77 -19.65
C VAL A 165 4.64 21.50 -18.46
N ALA A 166 5.05 20.64 -17.53
CA ALA A 166 4.25 20.29 -16.35
C ALA A 166 3.94 21.52 -15.48
N ILE A 167 4.95 22.36 -15.19
CA ILE A 167 4.75 23.59 -14.41
C ILE A 167 3.83 24.57 -15.14
N ASN A 168 4.00 24.74 -16.45
CA ASN A 168 3.20 25.69 -17.22
C ASN A 168 1.73 25.26 -17.31
N ILE A 169 1.44 23.96 -17.46
CA ILE A 169 0.06 23.43 -17.40
C ILE A 169 -0.57 23.71 -16.03
N ASN A 170 0.16 23.51 -14.94
CA ASN A 170 -0.35 23.85 -13.60
C ASN A 170 -0.61 25.36 -13.47
N GLY A 171 0.20 26.18 -14.14
CA GLY A 171 0.07 27.63 -14.20
C GLY A 171 -1.21 28.14 -14.86
N THR A 172 -1.85 27.35 -15.74
CA THR A 172 -3.08 27.79 -16.43
C THR A 172 -4.34 27.71 -15.57
N ALA A 173 -4.29 27.04 -14.42
CA ALA A 173 -5.43 26.96 -13.51
C ALA A 173 -5.75 28.35 -12.92
N PRO A 174 -7.02 28.78 -12.91
CA PRO A 174 -7.38 30.09 -12.37
C PRO A 174 -7.12 30.17 -10.87
N PHE A 175 -6.82 31.38 -10.38
CA PHE A 175 -6.55 31.74 -8.97
C PHE A 175 -5.30 31.11 -8.36
N VAL A 176 -5.23 29.77 -8.28
CA VAL A 176 -4.17 29.03 -7.60
C VAL A 176 -3.02 28.62 -8.53
N GLY A 177 -3.26 28.54 -9.84
CA GLY A 177 -2.28 28.07 -10.81
C GLY A 177 -0.99 28.90 -10.84
N PRO A 178 -1.04 30.25 -10.93
CA PRO A 178 0.17 31.07 -10.92
C PRO A 178 1.01 30.90 -9.65
N PHE A 179 0.35 30.80 -8.48
CA PHE A 179 1.02 30.53 -7.22
C PHE A 179 1.68 29.14 -7.21
N LEU A 180 0.95 28.10 -7.63
CA LEU A 180 1.48 26.73 -7.71
C LEU A 180 2.64 26.62 -8.68
N ALA A 181 2.56 27.25 -9.85
CA ALA A 181 3.65 27.25 -10.83
C ALA A 181 4.91 27.94 -10.29
N SER A 182 4.75 29.08 -9.62
CA SER A 182 5.85 29.78 -8.93
C SER A 182 6.45 28.93 -7.80
N LEU A 183 5.59 28.28 -7.01
CA LEU A 183 5.98 27.37 -5.94
C LEU A 183 6.66 26.09 -6.46
N LEU A 184 6.28 25.55 -7.61
CA LEU A 184 6.97 24.37 -8.15
C LEU A 184 8.29 24.76 -8.82
N ARG A 185 8.33 25.92 -9.50
CA ARG A 185 9.54 26.42 -10.16
C ARG A 185 10.60 26.84 -9.15
N GLY A 186 10.26 27.60 -8.12
CA GLY A 186 11.20 28.04 -7.09
C GLY A 186 12.22 29.09 -7.51
N GLY A 187 12.13 29.64 -8.73
CA GLY A 187 13.01 30.71 -9.20
C GLY A 187 12.52 31.28 -10.53
N ALA A 188 13.31 32.16 -11.13
CA ALA A 188 13.03 32.69 -12.47
C ALA A 188 13.08 31.58 -13.54
N GLU A 189 13.99 30.62 -13.36
CA GLU A 189 14.23 29.49 -14.26
C GLU A 189 14.17 28.16 -13.51
N ILE A 190 14.15 27.05 -14.26
CA ILE A 190 14.24 25.70 -13.70
C ILE A 190 15.67 25.47 -13.20
N GLY A 191 15.82 25.14 -11.93
CA GLY A 191 17.13 25.08 -11.29
C GLY A 191 17.17 24.20 -10.03
N PRO A 192 18.14 24.44 -9.14
CA PRO A 192 18.35 23.61 -7.95
C PRO A 192 17.12 23.51 -7.05
N ASP A 193 16.43 24.62 -6.80
CA ASP A 193 15.22 24.64 -5.97
C ASP A 193 14.08 23.85 -6.60
N THR A 194 13.92 23.92 -7.94
CA THR A 194 12.93 23.13 -8.67
C THR A 194 13.18 21.64 -8.45
N LEU A 195 14.43 21.20 -8.68
CA LEU A 195 14.79 19.79 -8.58
C LEU A 195 14.67 19.27 -7.15
N ALA A 196 15.11 20.05 -6.16
CA ALA A 196 14.97 19.70 -4.75
C ALA A 196 13.49 19.54 -4.33
N ARG A 197 12.60 20.42 -4.83
CA ARG A 197 11.15 20.31 -4.57
C ARG A 197 10.56 19.06 -5.20
N PHE A 198 10.84 18.78 -6.47
CA PHE A 198 10.37 17.55 -7.12
C PHE A 198 10.93 16.29 -6.47
N TYR A 199 12.18 16.31 -6.05
CA TYR A 199 12.77 15.21 -5.28
C TYR A 199 12.03 14.97 -3.95
N SER A 200 11.75 16.03 -3.20
CA SER A 200 10.97 15.95 -1.95
C SER A 200 9.54 15.44 -2.19
N LEU A 201 8.89 15.91 -3.26
CA LEU A 201 7.56 15.42 -3.65
C LEU A 201 7.58 13.92 -3.97
N HIS A 202 8.53 13.49 -4.81
CA HIS A 202 8.65 12.11 -5.28
C HIS A 202 9.09 11.14 -4.19
N MET A 203 10.03 11.52 -3.32
CA MET A 203 10.55 10.58 -2.31
C MET A 203 9.72 10.56 -1.01
N LEU A 204 9.06 11.66 -0.67
CA LEU A 204 8.42 11.81 0.65
C LEU A 204 6.92 12.01 0.53
N LEU A 205 6.48 13.13 -0.06
CA LEU A 205 5.09 13.57 0.07
C LEU A 205 4.13 12.64 -0.66
N ILE A 206 4.42 12.31 -1.92
CA ILE A 206 3.52 11.54 -2.77
C ILE A 206 3.51 10.05 -2.37
N PRO A 207 4.65 9.37 -2.12
CA PRO A 207 4.63 8.01 -1.58
C PRO A 207 3.94 7.91 -0.22
N GLY A 208 4.13 8.92 0.65
CA GLY A 208 3.44 9.00 1.93
C GLY A 208 1.91 9.10 1.77
N ALA A 209 1.45 9.95 0.83
CA ALA A 209 0.04 10.04 0.49
C ALA A 209 -0.51 8.72 -0.10
N LEU A 210 0.24 8.06 -0.99
CA LEU A 210 -0.10 6.74 -1.52
C LEU A 210 -0.22 5.70 -0.41
N LEU A 211 0.72 5.63 0.54
CA LEU A 211 0.66 4.73 1.69
C LEU A 211 -0.60 4.96 2.53
N GLY A 212 -0.94 6.22 2.81
CA GLY A 212 -2.15 6.58 3.56
C GLY A 212 -3.43 6.14 2.83
N LEU A 213 -3.53 6.45 1.53
CA LEU A 213 -4.67 6.08 0.70
C LEU A 213 -4.78 4.56 0.51
N ILE A 214 -3.68 3.84 0.29
CA ILE A 214 -3.64 2.38 0.20
C ILE A 214 -4.12 1.75 1.51
N THR A 215 -3.68 2.28 2.65
CA THR A 215 -4.11 1.80 3.97
C THR A 215 -5.63 1.92 4.12
N LEU A 216 -6.18 3.09 3.80
CA LEU A 216 -7.62 3.32 3.84
C LEU A 216 -8.39 2.43 2.85
N HIS A 217 -7.86 2.26 1.64
CA HIS A 217 -8.43 1.41 0.60
C HIS A 217 -8.48 -0.06 1.05
N LEU A 218 -7.37 -0.59 1.57
CA LEU A 218 -7.31 -1.95 2.10
C LEU A 218 -8.23 -2.13 3.31
N TYR A 219 -8.30 -1.16 4.21
CA TYR A 219 -9.25 -1.19 5.33
C TYR A 219 -10.69 -1.38 4.85
N LEU A 220 -11.13 -0.62 3.85
CA LEU A 220 -12.48 -0.75 3.29
C LEU A 220 -12.68 -2.10 2.58
N VAL A 221 -11.70 -2.58 1.83
CA VAL A 221 -11.74 -3.92 1.21
C VAL A 221 -11.85 -5.03 2.26
N ILE A 222 -11.21 -4.87 3.42
CA ILE A 222 -11.28 -5.81 4.54
C ILE A 222 -12.65 -5.75 5.21
N ARG A 223 -13.18 -4.54 5.42
CA ARG A 223 -14.48 -4.32 6.08
C ARG A 223 -15.67 -4.75 5.23
N LEU A 224 -15.64 -4.47 3.93
CA LEU A 224 -16.75 -4.69 3.00
C LEU A 224 -16.65 -6.02 2.24
N GLY A 225 -15.51 -6.73 2.34
CA GLY A 225 -15.23 -7.95 1.59
C GLY A 225 -14.95 -7.70 0.11
N VAL A 226 -14.85 -8.77 -0.68
CA VAL A 226 -14.58 -8.71 -2.13
C VAL A 226 -15.84 -9.08 -2.89
N THR A 227 -16.12 -8.38 -3.99
CA THR A 227 -17.24 -8.68 -4.90
C THR A 227 -17.00 -9.98 -5.67
N SER A 228 -18.03 -10.83 -5.74
CA SER A 228 -18.08 -11.96 -6.67
C SER A 228 -18.10 -11.45 -8.12
N PRO A 229 -17.65 -12.24 -9.11
CA PRO A 229 -17.74 -11.85 -10.51
C PRO A 229 -19.20 -11.63 -10.98
N PRO A 230 -19.43 -10.88 -12.08
CA PRO A 230 -20.78 -10.61 -12.60
C PRO A 230 -21.61 -11.84 -12.99
N TRP A 231 -20.96 -12.95 -13.31
CA TRP A 231 -21.61 -14.22 -13.66
C TRP A 231 -21.89 -15.10 -12.42
N SER A 232 -21.56 -14.63 -11.22
CA SER A 232 -21.85 -15.34 -9.98
C SER A 232 -23.34 -15.36 -9.69
N SER A 233 -23.84 -16.52 -9.24
CA SER A 233 -25.18 -16.62 -8.64
C SER A 233 -25.24 -16.00 -7.23
N GLU A 234 -24.09 -15.77 -6.58
CA GLU A 234 -24.02 -15.11 -5.28
C GLU A 234 -23.94 -13.59 -5.47
N ALA A 235 -25.01 -12.88 -5.09
CA ALA A 235 -25.00 -11.42 -5.07
C ALA A 235 -23.87 -10.91 -4.15
N ALA A 236 -23.06 -10.00 -4.68
CA ALA A 236 -21.93 -9.42 -3.97
C ALA A 236 -22.35 -8.78 -2.64
N GLY A 237 -21.84 -9.30 -1.52
CA GLY A 237 -22.12 -8.76 -0.18
C GLY A 237 -23.40 -9.28 0.50
N SER A 238 -24.05 -10.32 -0.04
CA SER A 238 -25.21 -10.96 0.60
C SER A 238 -24.84 -11.84 1.81
N GLY A 239 -23.57 -12.26 1.91
CA GLY A 239 -23.07 -13.01 3.05
C GLY A 239 -22.68 -12.07 4.20
N ARG A 240 -23.56 -11.91 5.20
CA ARG A 240 -23.13 -11.44 6.53
C ARG A 240 -21.96 -12.33 6.97
N PRO A 241 -20.82 -11.79 7.42
CA PRO A 241 -19.74 -12.62 7.94
C PRO A 241 -20.34 -13.55 9.00
N PRO A 242 -20.07 -14.86 8.95
CA PRO A 242 -20.49 -15.72 10.04
C PRO A 242 -19.96 -15.12 11.33
N GLU A 243 -20.80 -15.07 12.37
CA GLU A 243 -20.32 -14.75 13.71
C GLU A 243 -19.07 -15.59 13.94
N PRO A 244 -17.96 -14.98 14.39
CA PRO A 244 -16.76 -15.75 14.67
C PRO A 244 -17.18 -16.92 15.56
N PRO A 245 -16.84 -18.17 15.21
CA PRO A 245 -17.20 -19.31 16.05
C PRO A 245 -16.75 -18.95 17.46
N PRO A 246 -17.58 -19.18 18.50
CA PRO A 246 -17.25 -18.78 19.85
C PRO A 246 -15.84 -19.28 20.12
N ALA A 247 -14.89 -18.32 20.22
CA ALA A 247 -13.49 -18.64 20.31
C ALA A 247 -13.35 -19.69 21.41
N GLN A 248 -12.78 -20.87 21.08
CA GLN A 248 -12.60 -21.93 22.06
C GLN A 248 -12.13 -21.30 23.36
N ALA A 249 -12.93 -21.46 24.42
CA ALA A 249 -12.67 -20.86 25.71
C ALA A 249 -11.29 -21.34 26.18
N GLY A 250 -10.26 -20.52 25.98
CA GLY A 250 -8.90 -20.81 26.42
C GLY A 250 -7.74 -20.53 25.48
N LEU A 251 -7.93 -19.96 24.28
CA LEU A 251 -6.78 -19.59 23.41
C LEU A 251 -6.61 -18.09 23.16
N VAL A 252 -7.64 -17.23 23.34
CA VAL A 252 -7.55 -15.77 23.10
C VAL A 252 -8.49 -14.94 24.01
N ARG A 253 -9.04 -15.49 25.10
CA ARG A 253 -9.81 -14.69 26.07
C ARG A 253 -9.02 -14.55 27.37
N PRO A 254 -8.76 -13.31 27.87
CA PRO A 254 -8.29 -13.15 29.23
C PRO A 254 -9.35 -13.70 30.18
N ARG A 255 -8.92 -14.51 31.16
CA ARG A 255 -9.79 -14.85 32.29
C ARG A 255 -9.98 -13.56 33.11
N PRO A 256 -11.23 -13.19 33.47
CA PRO A 256 -11.45 -12.15 34.46
C PRO A 256 -10.62 -12.47 35.70
N ARG A 257 -9.88 -11.50 36.25
CA ARG A 257 -9.02 -11.66 37.43
C ARG A 257 -9.82 -11.83 38.73
N ALA A 258 -11.03 -12.39 38.67
CA ALA A 258 -11.94 -12.57 39.80
C ALA A 258 -12.64 -13.94 39.71
N ALA A 259 -11.88 -14.99 39.91
CA ALA A 259 -12.40 -16.29 40.34
C ALA A 259 -11.32 -17.06 41.12
N VAL A 260 -10.60 -16.36 42.01
CA VAL A 260 -10.01 -17.04 43.17
C VAL A 260 -11.18 -17.30 44.10
N LYS A 261 -11.63 -18.56 44.11
CA LYS A 261 -12.67 -19.07 45.00
C LYS A 261 -12.43 -18.59 46.42
N GLY A 262 -13.53 -18.24 47.09
CA GLY A 262 -13.58 -17.76 48.46
C GLY A 262 -12.70 -18.59 49.41
N ARG A 263 -12.14 -17.86 50.38
CA ARG A 263 -11.65 -18.45 51.62
C ARG A 263 -12.76 -19.30 52.24
N PRO A 264 -12.46 -20.48 52.79
CA PRO A 264 -13.41 -21.16 53.65
C PRO A 264 -13.65 -20.28 54.88
N THR A 265 -14.92 -20.00 55.15
CA THR A 265 -15.39 -19.57 56.46
C THR A 265 -15.25 -20.75 57.41
N GLU A 266 -14.35 -20.62 58.38
CA GLU A 266 -14.51 -21.20 59.72
C GLU A 266 -14.65 -20.02 60.69
#